data_AF-A0A7V1MIL3-F1
#
_entry.id   AF-A0A7V1MIL3-F1
#
_cell.length_a   1.000
_cell.length_b   1.000
_cell.length_c   1.000
_cell.angle_alpha   90.00
_cell.angle_beta   90.00
_cell.angle_gamma   90.00
#
_symmetry.space_group_name_H-M   'P 1'
#
loop_
_entity.id
_entity.type
_entity.pdbx_description
1 polymer ?
#
loop_
_entity_poly.entity_id
_entity_poly.type
_entity_poly.pdbx_seq_one_letter_code
_entity_poly.pdbx_strand_id
1 'polypeptide(L)'
;MARNWKPVFLRALEHGNSVSTACRLAGVSRATAYRARQRSPKFAQEWHDAWESGTDLLEDTAFERALAGSDTLLIFLLKARRPEVFRENVRMEHDLGRELLDALNRAARESAKLLGSSGRQPPETPPE
;
A
#
# COMPACT_ATOMS: atom_id res chain seq x y z
N MET A 1 -13.76 28.01 33.17
CA MET A 1 -14.36 26.72 32.71
C MET A 1 -13.58 26.23 31.51
N ALA A 2 -13.12 24.97 31.49
CA ALA A 2 -12.45 24.41 30.32
C ALA A 2 -13.45 24.34 29.15
N ARG A 3 -13.12 24.96 28.02
CA ARG A 3 -13.99 24.98 26.83
C ARG A 3 -14.18 23.53 26.33
N ASN A 4 -15.40 23.14 26.01
CA ASN A 4 -15.68 21.81 25.46
C ASN A 4 -15.07 21.72 24.04
N TRP A 5 -13.94 21.02 23.91
CA TRP A 5 -13.16 20.96 22.67
C TRP A 5 -13.74 19.97 21.64
N LYS A 6 -14.53 18.98 22.07
CA LYS A 6 -15.03 17.91 21.19
C LYS A 6 -15.88 18.42 20.03
N PRO A 7 -16.85 19.34 20.21
CA PRO A 7 -17.64 19.85 19.08
C PRO A 7 -16.80 20.59 18.03
N VAL A 8 -15.77 21.34 18.46
CA VAL A 8 -14.85 22.04 17.54
C VAL A 8 -14.02 21.02 16.76
N PHE A 9 -13.57 19.97 17.45
CA PHE A 9 -12.82 18.88 16.85
C PHE A 9 -13.64 18.13 15.80
N LEU A 10 -14.87 17.71 16.13
CA LEU A 10 -15.76 16.97 15.24
C LEU A 10 -16.13 17.79 14.00
N ARG A 11 -16.52 19.06 14.18
CA ARG A 11 -16.83 19.95 13.06
C ARG A 11 -15.66 20.15 12.10
N ALA A 12 -14.43 20.17 12.61
CA ALA A 12 -13.27 20.25 11.73
C ALA A 12 -13.14 19.01 10.84
N LEU A 13 -13.40 17.80 11.38
CA LEU A 13 -13.41 16.56 10.60
C LEU A 13 -14.55 16.56 9.57
N GLU A 14 -15.75 16.99 9.94
CA GLU A 14 -16.90 17.13 9.02
C GLU A 14 -16.56 18.06 7.83
N HIS A 15 -15.68 19.03 8.02
CA HIS A 15 -15.17 19.89 6.95
C HIS A 15 -13.95 19.32 6.21
N GLY A 16 -13.72 18.01 6.26
CA GLY A 16 -12.63 17.32 5.56
C GLY A 16 -11.22 17.61 6.11
N ASN A 17 -11.10 18.20 7.30
CA ASN A 17 -9.78 18.47 7.87
C ASN A 17 -9.13 17.21 8.46
N SER A 18 -7.80 17.14 8.38
CA SER A 18 -7.06 16.10 9.10
C SER A 18 -7.23 16.19 10.62
N VAL A 19 -7.00 15.07 11.32
CA VAL A 19 -6.96 15.00 12.79
C VAL A 19 -5.98 16.02 13.39
N SER A 20 -4.85 16.26 12.73
CA SER A 20 -3.86 17.24 13.16
C SER A 20 -4.42 18.66 13.15
N THR A 21 -5.13 19.04 12.09
CA THR A 21 -5.79 20.36 12.00
C THR A 21 -6.95 20.47 12.98
N ALA A 22 -7.78 19.43 13.11
CA ALA A 22 -8.87 19.40 14.08
C ALA A 22 -8.39 19.58 15.53
N CYS A 23 -7.29 18.92 15.91
CA CYS A 23 -6.65 19.10 17.22
C CYS A 23 -6.17 20.55 17.45
N ARG A 24 -5.54 21.15 16.44
CA ARG A 24 -5.07 22.55 16.50
C ARG A 24 -6.24 23.52 16.69
N LEU A 25 -7.33 23.35 15.94
CA LEU A 25 -8.53 24.18 16.05
C LEU A 25 -9.23 24.00 17.40
N ALA A 26 -9.27 22.78 17.92
CA ALA A 26 -9.89 22.44 19.19
C ALA A 26 -9.02 22.77 20.42
N GLY A 27 -7.77 23.17 20.23
CA GLY A 27 -6.84 23.51 21.31
C GLY A 27 -6.40 22.31 22.16
N VAL A 28 -6.30 21.12 21.56
CA VAL A 28 -5.88 19.89 22.26
C VAL A 28 -4.74 19.17 21.54
N SER A 29 -3.99 18.35 22.28
CA SER A 29 -3.01 17.44 21.67
C SER A 29 -3.71 16.26 20.98
N ARG A 30 -3.05 15.68 19.97
CA ARG A 30 -3.51 14.42 19.33
C ARG A 30 -3.67 13.29 20.37
N ALA A 31 -2.73 13.15 21.30
CA ALA A 31 -2.79 12.14 22.36
C ALA A 31 -4.04 12.31 23.26
N THR A 32 -4.41 13.55 23.58
CA THR A 32 -5.65 13.86 24.31
C THR A 32 -6.89 13.41 23.53
N ALA A 33 -6.95 13.72 22.22
CA ALA A 33 -8.07 13.36 21.37
C ALA A 33 -8.24 11.83 21.26
N TYR A 34 -7.17 11.08 20.98
CA TYR A 34 -7.22 9.62 20.90
C TYR A 34 -7.54 8.97 22.25
N ARG A 35 -7.03 9.49 23.37
CA ARG A 35 -7.39 8.98 24.70
C ARG A 35 -8.87 9.18 25.01
N ALA A 36 -9.45 10.31 24.59
CA ALA A 36 -10.88 10.54 24.72
C ALA A 36 -11.68 9.56 23.86
N ARG A 37 -11.23 9.27 22.63
CA ARG A 37 -11.82 8.26 21.73
C ARG A 37 -11.81 6.86 22.35
N GLN A 38 -10.70 6.44 22.93
CA GLN A 38 -10.58 5.12 23.58
C GLN A 38 -11.49 4.95 24.81
N ARG A 39 -11.71 6.04 25.56
CA ARG A 39 -12.48 6.01 26.82
C ARG A 39 -13.99 6.18 26.64
N SER A 40 -14.45 6.54 25.45
CA SER A 40 -15.85 6.85 25.20
C SER A 40 -16.30 6.28 23.86
N PRO A 41 -17.04 5.14 23.86
CA PRO A 41 -17.62 4.58 22.65
C PRO A 41 -18.48 5.59 21.88
N LYS A 42 -19.25 6.42 22.60
CA LYS A 42 -20.03 7.51 22.01
C LYS A 42 -19.15 8.48 21.20
N PHE A 43 -18.08 9.00 21.79
CA PHE A 43 -17.19 9.93 21.10
C PHE A 43 -16.43 9.25 19.95
N ALA A 44 -16.15 7.94 20.05
CA ALA A 44 -15.57 7.19 18.94
C ALA A 44 -16.52 7.07 17.75
N GLN A 45 -17.82 6.89 18.01
CA GLN A 45 -18.84 6.89 16.97
C GLN A 45 -18.99 8.30 16.36
N GLU A 46 -19.16 9.33 17.18
CA GLU A 46 -19.25 10.73 16.70
C GLU A 46 -18.03 11.12 15.85
N TRP A 47 -16.82 10.68 16.23
CA TRP A 47 -15.62 10.89 15.43
C TRP A 47 -15.72 10.19 14.09
N HIS A 48 -16.11 8.92 14.07
CA HIS A 48 -16.25 8.16 12.83
C HIS A 48 -17.24 8.82 11.88
N ASP A 49 -18.44 9.15 12.37
CA ASP A 49 -19.49 9.80 11.57
C ASP A 49 -19.01 11.14 10.98
N ALA A 50 -18.30 11.94 11.79
CA ALA A 50 -17.69 13.19 11.35
C ALA A 50 -16.59 12.98 10.30
N TRP A 51 -15.81 11.91 10.40
CA TRP A 51 -14.76 11.57 9.44
C TRP A 51 -15.34 11.08 8.10
N GLU A 52 -16.39 10.25 8.13
CA GLU A 52 -17.10 9.83 6.93
C GLU A 52 -17.76 11.03 6.25
N SER A 53 -18.46 11.88 7.00
CA SER A 53 -19.07 13.12 6.44
C SER A 53 -18.03 14.04 5.79
N GLY A 54 -16.85 14.15 6.41
CA GLY A 54 -15.73 14.90 5.82
C GLY A 54 -15.16 14.26 4.56
N THR A 55 -15.21 12.92 4.46
CA THR A 55 -14.81 12.18 3.27
C THR A 55 -15.81 12.40 2.14
N ASP A 56 -17.11 12.30 2.41
CA ASP A 56 -18.18 12.61 1.45
C ASP A 56 -17.99 14.03 0.87
N LEU A 57 -17.70 15.02 1.71
CA LEU A 57 -17.44 16.40 1.27
C LEU A 57 -16.20 16.50 0.36
N LEU A 58 -15.15 15.74 0.65
CA LEU A 58 -13.96 15.68 -0.21
C LEU A 58 -14.26 14.99 -1.54
N GLU A 59 -15.12 13.97 -1.55
CA GLU A 59 -15.56 13.28 -2.78
C GLU A 59 -16.38 14.21 -3.67
N ASP A 60 -17.34 14.95 -3.10
CA ASP A 60 -18.12 15.96 -3.83
C ASP A 60 -17.22 17.04 -4.42
N THR A 61 -16.29 17.56 -3.62
CA THR A 61 -15.30 18.54 -4.10
C THR A 61 -14.42 17.98 -5.22
N ALA A 62 -14.00 16.71 -5.10
CA ALA A 62 -13.22 16.05 -6.14
C ALA A 62 -14.03 15.86 -7.43
N PHE A 63 -15.31 15.53 -7.31
CA PHE A 63 -16.23 15.39 -8.42
C PHE A 63 -16.44 16.72 -9.16
N GLU A 64 -16.75 17.79 -8.43
CA GLU A 64 -16.87 19.14 -8.99
C GLU A 64 -15.62 19.54 -9.77
N ARG A 65 -14.43 19.34 -9.19
CA ARG A 65 -13.15 19.67 -9.83
C ARG A 65 -12.86 18.79 -11.04
N ALA A 66 -13.22 17.50 -11.00
CA ALA A 66 -13.10 16.61 -12.15
C ALA A 66 -13.95 17.13 -13.32
N LEU A 67 -15.22 17.45 -13.07
CA LEU A 67 -16.13 18.00 -14.07
C LEU A 67 -15.69 19.37 -14.60
N ALA A 68 -15.01 20.18 -13.78
CA ALA A 68 -14.45 21.46 -14.19
C ALA A 68 -13.21 21.34 -15.10
N GLY A 69 -12.66 20.14 -15.29
CA GLY A 69 -11.55 19.90 -16.24
C GLY A 69 -10.31 19.24 -15.65
N SER A 70 -10.40 18.55 -14.50
CA SER A 70 -9.27 17.83 -13.91
C SER A 70 -9.29 16.35 -14.30
N ASP A 71 -8.66 16.00 -15.43
CA ASP A 71 -8.61 14.62 -15.96
C ASP A 71 -8.09 13.59 -14.95
N THR A 72 -7.08 13.94 -14.15
CA THR A 72 -6.55 13.04 -13.11
C THR A 72 -7.62 12.68 -12.08
N LEU A 73 -8.42 13.65 -11.63
CA LEU A 73 -9.51 13.40 -10.67
C LEU A 73 -10.63 12.60 -11.34
N LEU A 74 -10.93 12.88 -12.61
CA LEU A 74 -11.88 12.09 -13.37
C LEU A 74 -11.45 10.61 -13.45
N ILE A 75 -10.17 10.34 -13.75
CA ILE A 75 -9.60 8.98 -13.78
C ILE A 75 -9.72 8.32 -12.39
N PHE A 76 -9.37 9.02 -11.31
CA PHE A 76 -9.51 8.47 -9.96
C PHE A 76 -10.95 8.10 -9.63
N LEU A 77 -11.91 8.98 -9.94
CA LEU A 77 -13.33 8.74 -9.69
C LEU A 77 -13.88 7.58 -10.53
N LEU A 78 -13.45 7.45 -11.80
CA LEU A 78 -13.84 6.33 -12.66
C LEU A 78 -13.28 5.00 -12.16
N LYS A 79 -12.02 4.98 -11.72
CA LYS A 79 -11.38 3.81 -11.08
C LYS A 79 -12.10 3.40 -9.79
N ALA A 80 -12.54 4.36 -8.98
CA ALA A 80 -13.29 4.07 -7.76
C ALA A 80 -14.70 3.52 -8.04
N ARG A 81 -15.43 4.09 -9.01
CA ARG A 81 -16.82 3.73 -9.30
C ARG A 81 -16.99 2.48 -10.17
N ARG A 82 -16.03 2.19 -11.05
CA ARG A 82 -16.06 1.05 -11.98
C ARG A 82 -14.69 0.37 -12.07
N PRO A 83 -14.18 -0.18 -10.97
CA PRO A 83 -12.85 -0.79 -10.93
C PRO A 83 -12.71 -1.94 -11.93
N GLU A 84 -13.77 -2.68 -12.24
CA GLU A 84 -13.78 -3.75 -13.23
C GLU A 84 -13.43 -3.29 -14.65
N VAL A 85 -13.67 -2.02 -14.98
CA VAL A 85 -13.35 -1.42 -16.29
C VAL A 85 -12.02 -0.67 -16.26
N PHE A 86 -11.77 0.10 -15.19
CA PHE A 86 -10.68 1.09 -15.16
C PHE A 86 -9.48 0.70 -14.29
N ARG A 87 -9.53 -0.44 -13.57
CA ARG A 87 -8.35 -0.93 -12.83
C ARG A 87 -7.19 -1.19 -13.78
N GLU A 88 -5.99 -1.05 -13.26
CA GLU A 88 -4.78 -1.45 -13.99
C GLU A 88 -4.66 -2.98 -14.00
N ASN A 89 -4.38 -3.53 -15.18
CA ASN A 89 -4.01 -4.92 -15.33
C ASN A 89 -2.49 -5.00 -15.45
N VAL A 90 -1.82 -5.52 -14.42
CA VAL A 90 -0.38 -5.79 -14.47
C VAL A 90 -0.19 -7.24 -14.88
N ARG A 91 0.29 -7.46 -16.11
CA ARG A 91 0.72 -8.79 -16.56
C ARG A 91 2.16 -9.01 -16.11
N MET A 92 2.35 -9.82 -15.08
CA MET A 92 3.69 -10.26 -14.70
C MET A 92 4.09 -11.44 -15.58
N GLU A 93 5.00 -11.22 -16.52
CA GLU A 93 5.70 -12.30 -17.19
C GLU A 93 6.81 -12.80 -16.25
N HIS A 94 6.65 -13.98 -15.68
CA HIS A 94 7.74 -14.68 -15.02
C HIS A 94 8.47 -15.53 -16.05
N ASP A 95 9.74 -15.22 -16.30
CA ASP A 95 10.63 -16.06 -17.12
C ASP A 95 11.24 -17.20 -16.26
N LEU A 96 10.37 -17.98 -15.61
CA LEU A 96 10.75 -19.20 -14.87
C LEU A 96 11.55 -20.16 -15.76
N GLY A 97 11.28 -20.14 -17.08
CA GLY A 97 11.99 -20.94 -18.06
C GLY A 97 13.47 -20.53 -18.16
N ARG A 98 13.77 -19.24 -18.31
CA ARG A 98 15.15 -18.74 -18.36
C ARG A 98 15.86 -18.94 -17.03
N GLU A 99 15.21 -18.65 -15.91
CA GLU A 99 15.81 -18.84 -14.59
C GLU A 99 16.17 -20.31 -14.32
N LEU A 100 15.28 -21.23 -14.70
CA LEU A 100 15.53 -22.67 -14.60
C LEU A 100 16.64 -23.13 -15.54
N LEU A 101 16.62 -22.69 -16.81
CA LEU A 101 17.67 -22.99 -17.78
C LEU A 101 19.04 -22.50 -17.29
N ASP A 102 19.10 -21.30 -16.74
CA ASP A 102 20.33 -20.73 -16.19
C ASP A 102 20.81 -21.53 -14.96
N ALA A 103 19.90 -21.96 -14.09
CA ALA A 103 20.23 -22.82 -12.95
C ALA A 103 20.75 -24.19 -13.37
N LEU A 104 20.09 -24.84 -14.33
CA LEU A 104 20.52 -26.12 -14.89
C LEU A 104 21.89 -26.01 -15.57
N ASN A 105 22.11 -24.95 -16.35
CA ASN A 105 23.39 -24.70 -17.00
C ASN A 105 24.53 -24.46 -16.00
N ARG A 106 24.26 -23.80 -14.87
CA ARG A 106 25.25 -23.65 -13.78
C ARG A 106 25.60 -24.99 -13.15
N ALA A 107 24.60 -25.78 -12.78
CA ALA A 107 24.81 -27.10 -12.16
C ALA A 107 25.61 -28.04 -13.07
N ALA A 108 25.30 -28.07 -14.38
CA ALA A 108 26.03 -28.89 -15.34
C ALA A 108 27.53 -28.50 -15.43
N ARG A 109 27.85 -27.21 -15.37
CA ARG A 109 29.24 -26.71 -15.37
C ARG A 109 29.99 -27.07 -14.10
N GLU A 110 29.31 -27.07 -12.95
CA GLU A 110 29.90 -27.47 -11.66
C GLU A 110 30.22 -28.96 -11.62
N SER A 111 29.31 -29.82 -12.07
CA SER A 111 29.54 -31.27 -12.15
C SER A 111 30.69 -31.64 -13.09
N ALA A 112 30.81 -30.95 -14.24
CA ALA A 112 31.90 -31.19 -15.19
C ALA A 112 33.28 -30.86 -14.60
N LYS A 113 33.38 -29.80 -13.77
CA LYS A 113 34.62 -29.44 -13.06
C LYS A 113 35.05 -30.51 -12.06
N LEU A 114 34.09 -31.10 -11.33
CA LEU A 114 34.36 -32.17 -10.36
C LEU A 114 34.83 -33.47 -11.03
N LEU A 115 34.28 -33.82 -12.18
CA LEU A 115 34.68 -35.02 -12.94
C LEU A 115 36.03 -34.84 -13.65
N GLY A 116 36.31 -33.63 -14.16
CA GLY A 116 37.58 -33.32 -14.83
C GLY A 116 38.82 -33.35 -13.93
N SER A 117 38.66 -33.27 -12.61
CA SER A 117 39.77 -33.39 -11.65
C SER A 117 40.19 -34.83 -11.32
N SER A 118 39.54 -35.85 -11.88
CA SER A 118 39.83 -37.27 -11.62
C SER A 118 40.30 -38.02 -12.87
N GLY A 119 41.45 -37.59 -13.43
CA GLY A 119 42.14 -38.34 -14.48
C GLY A 119 42.99 -39.48 -13.89
N ARG A 120 42.54 -40.73 -14.02
CA ARG A 120 43.27 -41.94 -13.60
C ARG A 120 44.22 -42.38 -14.73
N GLN A 121 45.52 -42.45 -14.47
CA GLN A 121 46.53 -43.00 -15.39
C GLN A 121 46.15 -44.47 -15.74
N PRO A 122 46.10 -44.86 -17.03
CA PRO A 122 45.78 -46.25 -17.39
C PRO A 122 46.89 -47.22 -16.95
N PRO A 123 46.55 -48.45 -16.54
CA PRO A 123 47.51 -49.39 -15.97
C PRO A 123 48.43 -49.99 -17.05
N GLU A 124 49.73 -49.99 -16.78
CA GLU A 124 50.74 -50.64 -17.62
C GLU A 124 50.59 -52.17 -17.56
N THR A 125 50.57 -52.82 -18.73
CA THR A 125 50.59 -54.28 -18.87
C THR A 125 51.98 -54.83 -18.56
N PRO A 126 52.15 -55.78 -17.61
CA PRO A 126 53.44 -56.39 -17.33
C PRO A 126 53.83 -57.44 -18.38
N PRO A 127 55.14 -57.67 -18.61
CA PRO A 127 55.63 -58.55 -19.68
C PRO A 127 55.61 -60.04 -19.32
N GLU A 128 55.68 -60.88 -20.37
CA GLU A 128 55.50 -62.34 -20.42
C GLU A 128 56.44 -63.18 -19.54
#